data_AF-A0A2D5E5R4-F1
#
_entry.id   AF-A0A2D5E5R4-F1
#
_cell.length_a   1.000
_cell.length_b   1.000
_cell.length_c   1.000
_cell.angle_alpha   90.00
_cell.angle_beta   90.00
_cell.angle_gamma   90.00
#
_symmetry.space_group_name_H-M   'P 1'
#
loop_
_entity.id
_entity.type
_entity.pdbx_description
1 polymer ?
#
loop_
_entity_poly.entity_id
_entity_poly.type
_entity_poly.pdbx_seq_one_letter_code
_entity_poly.pdbx_strand_id
1 'polypeptide(L)'
;MTILVPLLLVVGLFTLVRLTSGIPAPRRVTIAVIGLAMSIVGLPLAFELGRISESYTRDIAEARATERTEAEIAATPSNPAAIEIHDCRDPELDLDQRQRDSLASAGMTRVAMPFGVLLAADDRMPLPYVRQAVAVLAEMLDQDQDGRPDDPALVDLLADHSTAWLAMPVDEEDWEREQLPKLERVLGYDIVIPSWWLDPVSGGPDARGRAVMVEEIHHFITQFGLSRLHPEIFGVDDWTSVIARETVRARCVFWQHPENDCPGRPAEFPGDCRDPNCDAVEFYQQVVVLRAGMEPGWRGIGFPETVEELESLLSEEIKAAIDDPAHHQLRHPLKFDYPTTGGE
;
A
#
# COMPACT_ATOMS: atom_id res chain seq x y z
N MET A 1 -53.57 -1.26 20.77
CA MET A 1 -52.76 -0.25 20.03
C MET A 1 -52.33 0.86 20.99
N THR A 2 -51.71 0.50 22.12
CA THR A 2 -51.50 1.44 23.25
C THR A 2 -50.13 1.26 23.93
N ILE A 3 -49.30 0.35 23.42
CA ILE A 3 -47.95 0.06 23.96
C ILE A 3 -46.85 0.49 22.96
N LEU A 4 -47.19 0.84 21.70
CA LEU A 4 -46.21 1.24 20.69
C LEU A 4 -45.70 2.69 20.83
N VAL A 5 -46.52 3.60 21.37
CA VAL A 5 -46.19 5.04 21.46
C VAL A 5 -45.12 5.34 22.53
N PRO A 6 -45.13 4.72 23.73
CA PRO A 6 -44.07 4.95 24.72
C PRO A 6 -42.71 4.42 24.27
N LEU A 7 -42.68 3.32 23.50
CA LEU A 7 -41.43 2.67 23.08
C LEU A 7 -40.67 3.53 22.05
N LEU A 8 -41.37 4.17 21.11
CA LEU A 8 -40.76 5.08 20.12
C LEU A 8 -40.19 6.35 20.75
N LEU A 9 -40.82 6.87 21.82
CA LEU A 9 -40.32 8.04 22.55
C LEU A 9 -39.04 7.72 23.34
N VAL A 10 -38.95 6.53 23.96
CA VAL A 10 -37.76 6.13 24.71
C VAL A 10 -36.57 5.83 23.79
N VAL A 11 -36.82 5.19 22.64
CA VAL A 11 -35.77 4.91 21.65
C VAL A 11 -35.27 6.21 21.00
N GLY A 12 -36.17 7.15 20.67
CA GLY A 12 -35.78 8.46 20.12
C GLY A 12 -34.91 9.29 21.08
N LEU A 13 -35.23 9.25 22.39
CA LEU A 13 -34.47 9.98 23.42
C LEU A 13 -33.07 9.38 23.62
N PHE A 14 -32.93 8.05 23.58
CA PHE A 14 -31.63 7.37 23.71
C PHE A 14 -30.71 7.63 22.51
N THR A 15 -31.25 7.68 21.30
CA THR A 15 -30.47 7.98 20.09
C THR A 15 -29.99 9.43 20.08
N LEU A 16 -30.83 10.38 20.51
CA LEU A 16 -30.46 11.80 20.61
C LEU A 16 -29.37 12.06 21.68
N VAL A 17 -29.43 11.33 22.80
CA VAL A 17 -28.41 11.41 23.86
C VAL A 17 -27.07 10.80 23.41
N ARG A 18 -27.10 9.71 22.63
CA ARG A 18 -25.87 9.13 22.06
C ARG A 18 -25.22 10.05 21.02
N LEU A 19 -26.01 10.70 20.17
CA LEU A 19 -25.51 11.59 19.11
C LEU A 19 -24.93 12.92 19.63
N THR A 20 -25.22 13.30 20.88
CA THR A 20 -24.80 14.59 21.46
C THR A 20 -23.74 14.47 22.54
N SER A 21 -23.24 13.25 22.80
CA SER A 21 -22.30 12.94 23.89
C SER A 21 -20.95 13.66 23.80
N GLY A 22 -20.56 14.15 22.61
CA GLY A 22 -19.35 14.97 22.38
C GLY A 22 -19.56 16.49 22.36
N ILE A 23 -20.78 16.99 22.55
CA ILE A 23 -21.10 18.43 22.40
C ILE A 23 -21.06 19.15 23.76
N PRO A 24 -20.51 20.38 23.90
CA PRO A 24 -20.52 21.13 25.16
C PRO A 24 -21.93 21.43 25.69
N ALA A 25 -22.11 21.38 27.01
CA ALA A 25 -23.40 21.48 27.72
C ALA A 25 -24.37 22.60 27.26
N PRO A 26 -23.94 23.87 27.03
CA PRO A 26 -24.87 24.92 26.62
C PRO A 26 -25.46 24.69 25.22
N ARG A 27 -24.78 23.92 24.34
CA ARG A 27 -25.22 23.62 22.98
C ARG A 27 -26.14 22.39 22.89
N ARG A 28 -26.07 21.49 23.89
CA ARG A 28 -26.99 20.33 23.99
C ARG A 28 -28.45 20.77 24.21
N VAL A 29 -28.65 21.82 24.99
CA VAL A 29 -29.99 22.37 25.28
C VAL A 29 -30.63 22.94 24.01
N THR A 30 -29.87 23.66 23.18
CA THR A 30 -30.36 24.21 21.91
C THR A 30 -30.78 23.10 20.94
N ILE A 31 -29.98 22.05 20.79
CA ILE A 31 -30.27 20.93 19.88
C ILE A 31 -31.49 20.13 20.37
N ALA A 32 -31.64 19.93 21.67
CA ALA A 32 -32.81 19.26 22.26
C ALA A 32 -34.11 20.06 22.08
N VAL A 33 -34.05 21.39 22.21
CA VAL A 33 -35.20 22.28 21.99
C VAL A 33 -35.62 22.30 20.52
N ILE A 34 -34.66 22.28 19.58
CA ILE A 34 -34.92 22.22 18.14
C ILE A 34 -35.54 20.86 17.76
N GLY A 35 -35.02 19.75 18.29
CA GLY A 35 -35.56 18.41 18.04
C GLY A 35 -36.98 18.20 18.57
N LEU A 36 -37.32 18.80 19.72
CA LEU A 36 -38.67 18.72 20.29
C LEU A 36 -39.67 19.58 19.50
N ALA A 37 -39.27 20.75 19.00
CA ALA A 37 -40.11 21.59 18.15
C ALA A 37 -40.45 20.93 16.80
N MET A 38 -39.55 20.10 16.26
CA MET A 38 -39.76 19.40 14.98
C MET A 38 -40.72 18.21 15.06
N SER A 39 -41.06 17.75 16.26
CA SER A 39 -42.05 16.68 16.44
C SER A 39 -43.50 17.18 16.31
N ILE A 40 -43.72 18.50 16.27
CA ILE A 40 -45.05 19.14 16.33
C ILE A 40 -45.47 19.74 14.99
N VAL A 41 -44.56 20.00 14.05
CA VAL A 41 -44.87 20.66 12.77
C VAL A 41 -44.36 19.79 11.61
N GLY A 42 -45.25 18.98 11.05
CA GLY A 42 -44.92 17.98 10.04
C GLY A 42 -44.46 18.58 8.71
N LEU A 43 -43.29 18.10 8.26
CA LEU A 43 -42.85 17.70 6.91
C LEU A 43 -42.42 18.67 5.78
N PRO A 44 -42.46 20.02 5.82
CA PRO A 44 -41.76 20.82 4.80
C PRO A 44 -40.42 21.42 5.29
N LEU A 45 -40.07 21.31 6.58
CA LEU A 45 -38.81 21.89 7.10
C LEU A 45 -37.58 20.98 6.95
N ALA A 46 -37.78 19.66 6.85
CA ALA A 46 -36.68 18.69 6.79
C ALA A 46 -35.83 18.80 5.52
N PHE A 47 -36.42 19.26 4.41
CA PHE A 47 -35.74 19.39 3.12
C PHE A 47 -34.79 20.59 3.08
N GLU A 48 -35.17 21.74 3.66
CA GLU A 48 -34.29 22.92 3.72
C GLU A 48 -33.19 22.78 4.77
N LEU A 49 -33.45 22.08 5.88
CA LEU A 49 -32.40 21.81 6.88
C LEU A 49 -31.35 20.81 6.37
N GLY A 50 -31.73 19.89 5.48
CA GLY A 50 -30.77 19.03 4.77
C GLY A 50 -29.81 19.85 3.91
N ARG A 51 -30.32 20.81 3.12
CA ARG A 51 -29.48 21.72 2.30
C ARG A 51 -28.58 22.61 3.15
N ILE A 52 -29.09 23.15 4.25
CA ILE A 52 -28.30 24.00 5.16
C ILE A 52 -27.22 23.17 5.88
N SER A 53 -27.55 21.93 6.28
CA SER A 53 -26.57 21.01 6.86
C SER A 53 -25.48 20.64 5.87
N GLU A 54 -25.83 20.31 4.62
CA GLU A 54 -24.87 19.97 3.56
C GLU A 54 -23.97 21.16 3.21
N SER A 55 -24.54 22.37 3.07
CA SER A 55 -23.77 23.59 2.84
C SER A 55 -22.80 23.85 3.99
N TYR A 56 -23.26 23.72 5.24
CA TYR A 56 -22.44 23.99 6.41
C TYR A 56 -21.32 22.95 6.61
N THR A 57 -21.57 21.67 6.29
CA THR A 57 -20.49 20.66 6.27
C THR A 57 -19.49 20.87 5.14
N ARG A 58 -19.95 21.36 3.97
CA ARG A 58 -19.05 21.70 2.85
C ARG A 58 -18.16 22.88 3.20
N ASP A 59 -18.74 23.94 3.76
CA ASP A 59 -17.99 25.14 4.15
C ASP A 59 -16.96 24.84 5.27
N ILE A 60 -17.29 23.93 6.20
CA ILE A 60 -16.34 23.45 7.23
C ILE A 60 -15.26 22.57 6.62
N ALA A 61 -15.58 21.72 5.63
CA ALA A 61 -14.60 20.88 4.96
C ALA A 61 -13.61 21.72 4.13
N GLU A 62 -14.11 22.73 3.40
CA GLU A 62 -13.28 23.68 2.63
C GLU A 62 -12.42 24.55 3.55
N ALA A 63 -12.95 25.04 4.67
CA ALA A 63 -12.16 25.81 5.64
C ALA A 63 -11.06 24.95 6.29
N ARG A 64 -11.34 23.69 6.62
CA ARG A 64 -10.35 22.74 7.15
C ARG A 64 -9.31 22.33 6.12
N ALA A 65 -9.70 22.17 4.86
CA ALA A 65 -8.77 21.92 3.76
C ALA A 65 -7.81 23.10 3.60
N THR A 66 -8.34 24.33 3.63
CA THR A 66 -7.55 25.57 3.52
C THR A 66 -6.58 25.75 4.70
N GLU A 67 -7.02 25.52 5.94
CA GLU A 67 -6.13 25.55 7.12
C GLU A 67 -5.05 24.44 7.08
N ARG A 68 -5.36 23.27 6.49
CA ARG A 68 -4.38 22.20 6.29
C ARG A 68 -3.31 22.62 5.27
N THR A 69 -3.71 23.26 4.17
CA THR A 69 -2.78 23.74 3.13
C THR A 69 -1.83 24.81 3.66
N GLU A 70 -2.31 25.76 4.48
CA GLU A 70 -1.46 26.80 5.05
C GLU A 70 -0.47 26.26 6.12
N ALA A 71 -0.85 25.20 6.85
CA ALA A 71 0.01 24.53 7.81
C ALA A 71 1.07 23.62 7.14
N GLU A 72 0.71 22.95 6.03
CA GLU A 72 1.63 22.16 5.20
C GLU A 72 2.67 23.03 4.49
N ILE A 73 2.27 24.19 3.96
CA ILE A 73 3.19 25.14 3.30
C ILE A 73 4.21 25.75 4.29
N ALA A 74 3.94 25.70 5.59
CA ALA A 74 4.81 26.27 6.62
C ALA A 74 5.81 25.27 7.24
N ALA A 75 5.71 23.97 6.94
CA ALA A 75 6.71 23.00 7.38
C ALA A 75 7.93 23.09 6.47
N THR A 76 9.07 23.52 7.03
CA THR A 76 10.35 23.34 6.34
C THR A 76 10.55 21.83 6.15
N PRO A 77 10.86 21.33 4.93
CA PRO A 77 11.12 19.91 4.74
C PRO A 77 12.27 19.51 5.66
N SER A 78 11.93 18.76 6.71
CA SER A 78 12.92 18.12 7.55
C SER A 78 13.36 16.87 6.81
N ASN A 79 14.66 16.71 6.60
CA ASN A 79 15.19 15.45 6.09
C ASN A 79 14.63 14.29 6.96
N PRO A 80 14.25 13.17 6.34
CA PRO A 80 13.65 12.06 7.05
C PRO A 80 14.68 11.47 8.03
N ALA A 81 14.19 10.95 9.15
CA ALA A 81 15.04 10.21 10.06
C ALA A 81 15.54 8.94 9.36
N ALA A 82 16.77 8.51 9.68
CA ALA A 82 17.28 7.27 9.13
C ALA A 82 16.50 6.07 9.66
N ILE A 83 16.12 5.15 8.77
CA ILE A 83 15.53 3.87 9.17
C ILE A 83 16.63 2.95 9.70
N GLU A 84 16.46 2.49 10.93
CA GLU A 84 17.42 1.63 11.60
C GLU A 84 17.20 0.15 11.24
N ILE A 85 18.32 -0.55 11.00
CA ILE A 85 18.37 -2.00 10.85
C ILE A 85 18.83 -2.59 12.18
N HIS A 86 17.92 -3.32 12.82
CA HIS A 86 18.07 -3.94 14.13
C HIS A 86 18.38 -5.43 14.03
N ASP A 87 18.88 -6.02 15.11
CA ASP A 87 18.77 -7.46 15.33
C ASP A 87 17.29 -7.82 15.55
N CYS A 88 16.83 -8.95 15.02
CA CYS A 88 15.43 -9.40 15.18
C CYS A 88 14.94 -9.50 16.64
N ARG A 89 15.85 -9.60 17.62
CA ARG A 89 15.53 -9.64 19.05
C ARG A 89 15.46 -8.26 19.71
N ASP A 90 15.71 -7.19 18.98
CA ASP A 90 15.72 -5.83 19.52
C ASP A 90 14.32 -5.42 20.04
N PRO A 91 14.16 -5.13 21.34
CA PRO A 91 12.86 -4.80 21.92
C PRO A 91 12.17 -3.57 21.31
N GLU A 92 12.88 -2.74 20.54
CA GLU A 92 12.29 -1.58 19.84
C GLU A 92 11.44 -1.97 18.62
N LEU A 93 11.66 -3.15 18.03
CA LEU A 93 10.84 -3.67 16.93
C LEU A 93 9.41 -4.00 17.41
N ASP A 94 8.39 -3.71 16.60
CA ASP A 94 7.01 -4.13 16.88
C ASP A 94 6.79 -5.59 16.51
N LEU A 95 7.44 -6.48 17.28
CA LEU A 95 7.37 -7.94 17.12
C LEU A 95 7.06 -8.59 18.46
N ASP A 96 6.15 -9.57 18.45
CA ASP A 96 5.92 -10.42 19.60
C ASP A 96 7.07 -11.43 19.82
N GLN A 97 7.14 -12.04 21.00
CA GLN A 97 8.22 -12.98 21.33
C GLN A 97 8.30 -14.16 20.37
N ARG A 98 7.15 -14.66 19.90
CA ARG A 98 7.09 -15.83 19.02
C ARG A 98 7.63 -15.48 17.63
N GLN A 99 7.31 -14.30 17.11
CA GLN A 99 7.85 -13.79 15.85
C GLN A 99 9.36 -13.60 15.93
N ARG A 100 9.87 -12.99 17.01
CA ARG A 100 11.31 -12.82 17.27
C ARG A 100 12.03 -14.16 17.31
N ASP A 101 11.50 -15.12 18.06
CA ASP A 101 12.08 -16.45 18.19
C ASP A 101 12.11 -17.18 16.84
N SER A 102 11.01 -17.08 16.06
CA SER A 102 10.94 -17.68 14.73
C SER A 102 11.94 -17.06 13.76
N LEU A 103 11.99 -15.73 13.62
CA LEU A 103 12.95 -15.01 12.79
C LEU A 103 14.38 -15.41 13.15
N ALA A 104 14.70 -15.38 14.45
CA ALA A 104 16.03 -15.72 14.90
C ALA A 104 16.40 -17.19 14.66
N SER A 105 15.44 -18.11 14.83
CA SER A 105 15.64 -19.54 14.56
C SER A 105 15.75 -19.87 13.06
N ALA A 106 15.23 -18.99 12.21
CA ALA A 106 15.34 -19.05 10.76
C ALA A 106 16.58 -18.33 10.22
N GLY A 107 17.37 -17.65 11.06
CA GLY A 107 18.54 -16.87 10.62
C GLY A 107 18.20 -15.51 10.01
N MET A 108 16.93 -15.09 10.05
CA MET A 108 16.44 -13.80 9.54
C MET A 108 16.67 -12.71 10.59
N THR A 109 17.93 -12.36 10.83
CA THR A 109 18.32 -11.55 12.00
C THR A 109 18.45 -10.06 11.70
N ARG A 110 18.57 -9.63 10.44
CA ARG A 110 18.62 -8.20 10.09
C ARG A 110 17.22 -7.71 9.77
N VAL A 111 16.65 -6.88 10.64
CA VAL A 111 15.25 -6.45 10.54
C VAL A 111 15.16 -4.94 10.49
N ALA A 112 14.33 -4.42 9.59
CA ALA A 112 13.94 -3.02 9.55
C ALA A 112 12.41 -2.93 9.41
N MET A 113 11.86 -1.83 9.90
CA MET A 113 10.42 -1.56 9.81
C MET A 113 10.14 -0.14 9.27
N PRO A 114 10.44 0.16 7.98
CA PRO A 114 10.02 1.43 7.37
C PRO A 114 8.53 1.68 7.61
N PHE A 115 8.22 2.71 8.39
CA PHE A 115 6.86 3.05 8.79
C PHE A 115 6.05 1.89 9.39
N GLY A 116 6.72 0.91 10.02
CA GLY A 116 6.08 -0.28 10.61
C GLY A 116 6.00 -1.51 9.69
N VAL A 117 6.37 -1.39 8.41
CA VAL A 117 6.31 -2.50 7.45
C VAL A 117 7.50 -3.45 7.64
N LEU A 118 7.24 -4.72 7.97
CA LEU A 118 8.29 -5.70 8.25
C LEU A 118 9.09 -6.08 6.99
N LEU A 119 10.39 -5.77 7.02
CA LEU A 119 11.41 -6.33 6.15
C LEU A 119 12.45 -7.06 6.99
N ALA A 120 12.61 -8.36 6.76
CA ALA A 120 13.62 -9.16 7.44
C ALA A 120 14.54 -9.85 6.42
N ALA A 121 15.84 -9.84 6.72
CA ALA A 121 16.88 -10.39 5.88
C ALA A 121 17.70 -11.45 6.62
N ASP A 122 18.13 -12.45 5.86
CA ASP A 122 19.08 -13.46 6.29
C ASP A 122 20.41 -12.80 6.74
N ASP A 123 21.03 -13.34 7.79
CA ASP A 123 22.29 -12.82 8.34
C ASP A 123 23.49 -12.91 7.38
N ARG A 124 23.36 -13.68 6.30
CA ARG A 124 24.34 -13.76 5.21
C ARG A 124 24.10 -12.70 4.11
N MET A 125 22.93 -12.08 4.04
CA MET A 125 22.59 -11.11 2.99
C MET A 125 23.50 -9.87 3.13
N PRO A 126 24.30 -9.47 2.12
CA PRO A 126 25.22 -8.36 2.29
C PRO A 126 24.49 -7.07 2.71
N LEU A 127 24.97 -6.42 3.77
CA LEU A 127 24.31 -5.25 4.37
C LEU A 127 23.95 -4.12 3.37
N PRO A 128 24.77 -3.81 2.35
CA PRO A 128 24.38 -2.83 1.33
C PRO A 128 23.09 -3.18 0.58
N TYR A 129 22.77 -4.47 0.41
CA TYR A 129 21.53 -4.93 -0.24
C TYR A 129 20.34 -4.76 0.69
N VAL A 130 20.49 -5.08 1.98
CA VAL A 130 19.46 -4.84 2.99
C VAL A 130 19.14 -3.35 3.07
N ARG A 131 20.16 -2.49 3.17
CA ARG A 131 19.98 -1.02 3.18
C ARG A 131 19.27 -0.51 1.93
N GLN A 132 19.59 -1.07 0.76
CA GLN A 132 18.96 -0.65 -0.49
C GLN A 132 17.48 -1.04 -0.55
N ALA A 133 17.11 -2.24 -0.12
CA ALA A 133 15.73 -2.68 -0.09
C ALA A 133 14.90 -1.86 0.91
N VAL A 134 15.47 -1.57 2.09
CA VAL A 134 14.87 -0.66 3.10
C VAL A 134 14.65 0.73 2.51
N ALA A 135 15.64 1.27 1.79
CA ALA A 135 15.53 2.59 1.16
C ALA A 135 14.48 2.63 0.05
N VAL A 136 14.38 1.58 -0.78
CA VAL A 136 13.35 1.45 -1.82
C VAL A 136 11.96 1.41 -1.20
N LEU A 137 11.75 0.59 -0.17
CA LEU A 137 10.47 0.48 0.53
C LEU A 137 10.07 1.81 1.16
N ALA A 138 10.99 2.47 1.86
CA ALA A 138 10.71 3.76 2.49
C ALA A 138 10.38 4.83 1.44
N GLU A 139 11.17 4.94 0.37
CA GLU A 139 10.94 5.95 -0.69
C GLU A 139 9.66 5.71 -1.49
N MET A 140 9.25 4.46 -1.69
CA MET A 140 7.95 4.18 -2.32
C MET A 140 6.76 4.56 -1.44
N LEU A 141 6.93 4.52 -0.12
CA LEU A 141 5.89 4.88 0.85
C LEU A 141 5.90 6.38 1.21
N ASP A 142 7.02 7.07 0.98
CA ASP A 142 7.27 8.49 1.27
C ASP A 142 8.10 9.08 0.10
N GLN A 143 7.42 9.39 -1.01
CA GLN A 143 8.05 9.82 -2.27
C GLN A 143 8.62 11.24 -2.20
N ASP A 144 8.05 12.11 -1.35
CA ASP A 144 8.57 13.45 -1.13
C ASP A 144 9.69 13.51 -0.08
N GLN A 145 9.93 12.40 0.62
CA GLN A 145 10.96 12.19 1.63
C GLN A 145 10.84 13.19 2.78
N ASP A 146 9.62 13.51 3.23
CA ASP A 146 9.39 14.39 4.38
C ASP A 146 9.47 13.67 5.74
N GLY A 147 9.61 12.34 5.72
CA GLY A 147 9.65 11.48 6.90
C GLY A 147 8.29 10.97 7.34
N ARG A 148 7.25 11.16 6.54
CA ARG A 148 5.90 10.62 6.77
C ARG A 148 5.44 9.85 5.54
N PRO A 149 4.70 8.75 5.73
CA PRO A 149 4.16 8.04 4.60
C PRO A 149 3.09 8.88 3.88
N ASP A 150 3.14 8.85 2.55
CA ASP A 150 2.22 9.54 1.64
C ASP A 150 0.77 9.09 1.86
N ASP A 151 0.57 7.79 2.09
CA ASP A 151 -0.72 7.18 2.41
C ASP A 151 -0.64 6.36 3.72
N PRO A 152 -1.01 6.96 4.86
CA PRO A 152 -1.02 6.25 6.13
C PRO A 152 -1.97 5.05 6.17
N ALA A 153 -3.08 5.08 5.41
CA ALA A 153 -4.04 3.96 5.40
C ALA A 153 -3.47 2.75 4.63
N LEU A 154 -2.71 3.01 3.57
CA LEU A 154 -1.92 1.98 2.88
C LEU A 154 -0.88 1.37 3.82
N VAL A 155 -0.12 2.19 4.54
CA VAL A 155 0.91 1.72 5.48
C VAL A 155 0.30 0.89 6.62
N ASP A 156 -0.84 1.31 7.17
CA ASP A 156 -1.54 0.54 8.22
C ASP A 156 -1.88 -0.89 7.77
N LEU A 157 -2.19 -1.09 6.48
CA LEU A 157 -2.43 -2.43 5.90
C LEU A 157 -1.13 -3.22 5.74
N LEU A 158 -0.06 -2.57 5.27
CA LEU A 158 1.23 -3.22 5.03
C LEU A 158 2.02 -3.52 6.31
N ALA A 159 1.75 -2.78 7.40
CA ALA A 159 2.34 -3.01 8.71
C ALA A 159 1.77 -4.26 9.41
N ASP A 160 0.63 -4.78 8.95
CA ASP A 160 0.11 -6.07 9.43
C ASP A 160 0.94 -7.24 8.88
N HIS A 161 2.06 -7.52 9.57
CA HIS A 161 2.92 -8.67 9.26
C HIS A 161 2.28 -10.05 9.48
N SER A 162 1.03 -10.13 9.97
CA SER A 162 0.25 -11.38 9.96
C SER A 162 -0.48 -11.61 8.63
N THR A 163 -0.62 -10.53 7.84
CA THR A 163 -1.10 -10.56 6.46
C THR A 163 0.04 -10.88 5.51
N ALA A 164 1.10 -10.07 5.53
CA ALA A 164 2.22 -10.21 4.60
C ALA A 164 3.46 -9.47 5.07
N TRP A 165 4.63 -9.83 4.56
CA TRP A 165 5.91 -9.23 4.91
C TRP A 165 6.96 -9.42 3.82
N LEU A 166 8.08 -8.69 3.90
CA LEU A 166 9.19 -8.79 2.95
C LEU A 166 10.34 -9.62 3.51
N ALA A 167 10.78 -10.61 2.76
CA ALA A 167 11.85 -11.52 3.13
C ALA A 167 13.05 -11.37 2.20
N MET A 168 14.28 -11.34 2.73
CA MET A 168 15.49 -11.37 1.89
C MET A 168 16.34 -12.63 2.18
N PRO A 169 15.94 -13.80 1.67
CA PRO A 169 16.69 -15.05 1.84
C PRO A 169 17.95 -15.08 0.97
N VAL A 170 18.92 -15.92 1.36
CA VAL A 170 20.18 -16.07 0.62
C VAL A 170 20.28 -17.38 -0.16
N ASP A 171 19.72 -18.47 0.38
CA ASP A 171 19.80 -19.79 -0.25
C ASP A 171 18.39 -20.33 -0.50
N GLU A 172 18.11 -20.74 -1.74
CA GLU A 172 16.78 -21.18 -2.17
C GLU A 172 16.35 -22.47 -1.44
N GLU A 173 17.28 -23.42 -1.26
CA GLU A 173 16.96 -24.69 -0.61
C GLU A 173 16.72 -24.50 0.90
N ASP A 174 17.56 -23.70 1.55
CA ASP A 174 17.39 -23.31 2.95
C ASP A 174 16.08 -22.54 3.17
N TRP A 175 15.75 -21.61 2.26
CA TRP A 175 14.48 -20.87 2.31
C TRP A 175 13.28 -21.82 2.31
N GLU A 176 13.17 -22.67 1.30
CA GLU A 176 12.02 -23.56 1.10
C GLU A 176 11.92 -24.65 2.17
N ARG A 177 13.05 -25.21 2.61
CA ARG A 177 13.04 -26.40 3.48
C ARG A 177 13.12 -26.08 4.96
N GLU A 178 13.77 -24.98 5.33
CA GLU A 178 14.17 -24.72 6.71
C GLU A 178 13.68 -23.37 7.23
N GLN A 179 13.69 -22.30 6.43
CA GLN A 179 13.31 -20.95 6.89
C GLN A 179 11.80 -20.73 6.77
N LEU A 180 11.24 -20.81 5.56
CA LEU A 180 9.82 -20.56 5.28
C LEU A 180 8.88 -21.42 6.15
N PRO A 181 9.08 -22.74 6.32
CA PRO A 181 8.19 -23.54 7.17
C PRO A 181 8.16 -23.13 8.65
N LYS A 182 9.18 -22.42 9.14
CA LYS A 182 9.20 -21.84 10.50
C LYS A 182 8.45 -20.51 10.56
N LEU A 183 8.53 -19.73 9.49
CA LEU A 183 8.05 -18.35 9.40
C LEU A 183 6.57 -18.29 9.02
N GLU A 184 6.10 -19.10 8.06
CA GLU A 184 4.69 -19.13 7.60
C GLU A 184 3.68 -19.49 8.72
N ARG A 185 4.18 -20.04 9.85
CA ARG A 185 3.35 -20.41 11.02
C ARG A 185 3.12 -19.26 11.99
N VAL A 186 3.82 -18.14 11.79
CA VAL A 186 3.87 -16.99 12.71
C VAL A 186 3.73 -15.65 12.01
N LEU A 187 4.13 -15.56 10.74
CA LEU A 187 4.01 -14.40 9.87
C LEU A 187 3.05 -14.74 8.73
N GLY A 188 2.58 -13.70 8.06
CA GLY A 188 1.74 -13.80 6.87
C GLY A 188 2.51 -14.24 5.63
N TYR A 189 1.91 -13.97 4.46
CA TYR A 189 2.48 -14.27 3.16
C TYR A 189 3.78 -13.49 2.93
N ASP A 190 4.84 -14.16 2.51
CA ASP A 190 6.11 -13.52 2.16
C ASP A 190 6.14 -13.07 0.71
N ILE A 191 6.70 -11.88 0.46
CA ILE A 191 7.27 -11.53 -0.84
C ILE A 191 8.78 -11.53 -0.69
N VAL A 192 9.45 -12.35 -1.50
CA VAL A 192 10.89 -12.58 -1.39
C VAL A 192 11.68 -11.62 -2.27
N ILE A 193 12.77 -11.08 -1.75
CA ILE A 193 13.80 -10.36 -2.48
C ILE A 193 15.10 -11.19 -2.37
N PRO A 194 15.19 -12.31 -3.10
CA PRO A 194 16.16 -13.34 -2.79
C PRO A 194 17.54 -13.07 -3.40
N SER A 195 18.60 -13.56 -2.75
CA SER A 195 19.96 -13.34 -3.25
C SER A 195 20.21 -13.95 -4.62
N TRP A 196 19.58 -15.08 -4.95
CA TRP A 196 19.75 -15.74 -6.25
C TRP A 196 19.14 -14.96 -7.43
N TRP A 197 18.29 -13.95 -7.17
CA TRP A 197 17.82 -13.00 -8.18
C TRP A 197 18.65 -11.71 -8.21
N LEU A 198 19.10 -11.28 -7.02
CA LEU A 198 19.91 -10.08 -6.83
C LEU A 198 21.35 -10.21 -7.36
N ASP A 199 21.89 -11.43 -7.44
CA ASP A 199 23.28 -11.75 -7.81
C ASP A 199 24.33 -10.85 -7.12
N PRO A 200 24.48 -10.94 -5.78
CA PRO A 200 25.22 -9.94 -5.02
C PRO A 200 26.69 -9.80 -5.43
N VAL A 201 27.05 -8.60 -5.88
CA VAL A 201 28.42 -8.23 -6.23
C VAL A 201 29.11 -7.38 -5.16
N SER A 202 30.44 -7.37 -5.20
CA SER A 202 31.24 -6.47 -4.36
C SER A 202 30.97 -5.00 -4.75
N GLY A 203 30.56 -4.19 -3.77
CA GLY A 203 30.21 -2.77 -3.97
C GLY A 203 28.74 -2.43 -3.75
N GLY A 204 27.87 -3.43 -3.57
CA GLY A 204 26.44 -3.23 -3.34
C GLY A 204 25.59 -3.50 -4.59
N PRO A 205 24.27 -3.21 -4.53
CA PRO A 205 23.35 -3.46 -5.64
C PRO A 205 23.69 -2.65 -6.88
N ASP A 206 23.76 -3.31 -8.03
CA ASP A 206 23.85 -2.64 -9.32
C ASP A 206 22.46 -2.24 -9.84
N ALA A 207 22.35 -1.87 -11.11
CA ALA A 207 21.06 -1.50 -11.71
C ALA A 207 20.06 -2.66 -11.73
N ARG A 208 20.53 -3.90 -11.97
CA ARG A 208 19.69 -5.09 -11.97
C ARG A 208 19.20 -5.39 -10.56
N GLY A 209 20.09 -5.41 -9.57
CA GLY A 209 19.74 -5.66 -8.17
C GLY A 209 18.72 -4.64 -7.65
N ARG A 210 18.87 -3.35 -8.01
CA ARG A 210 17.85 -2.33 -7.69
C ARG A 210 16.52 -2.58 -8.40
N ALA A 211 16.52 -2.97 -9.66
CA ALA A 211 15.29 -3.22 -10.40
C ALA A 211 14.50 -4.40 -9.82
N VAL A 212 15.19 -5.47 -9.38
CA VAL A 212 14.57 -6.59 -8.63
C VAL A 212 13.94 -6.09 -7.32
N MET A 213 14.66 -5.27 -6.54
CA MET A 213 14.10 -4.71 -5.30
C MET A 213 12.84 -3.87 -5.56
N VAL A 214 12.87 -3.03 -6.60
CA VAL A 214 11.71 -2.21 -7.00
C VAL A 214 10.52 -3.10 -7.37
N GLU A 215 10.74 -4.15 -8.13
CA GLU A 215 9.69 -5.08 -8.55
C GLU A 215 9.03 -5.77 -7.35
N GLU A 216 9.80 -6.43 -6.51
CA GLU A 216 9.26 -7.20 -5.37
C GLU A 216 8.57 -6.30 -4.34
N ILE A 217 9.14 -5.12 -4.07
CA ILE A 217 8.53 -4.16 -3.15
C ILE A 217 7.24 -3.59 -3.76
N HIS A 218 7.22 -3.29 -5.06
CA HIS A 218 6.00 -2.86 -5.74
C HIS A 218 4.93 -3.95 -5.77
N HIS A 219 5.30 -5.21 -6.01
CA HIS A 219 4.40 -6.36 -5.88
C HIS A 219 3.76 -6.40 -4.50
N PHE A 220 4.58 -6.33 -3.45
CA PHE A 220 4.11 -6.32 -2.07
C PHE A 220 3.12 -5.19 -1.79
N ILE A 221 3.46 -3.94 -2.17
CA ILE A 221 2.60 -2.77 -1.99
C ILE A 221 1.29 -2.92 -2.77
N THR A 222 1.35 -3.41 -4.01
CA THR A 222 0.17 -3.54 -4.87
C THR A 222 -0.76 -4.63 -4.35
N GLN A 223 -0.25 -5.82 -4.07
CA GLN A 223 -1.05 -6.99 -3.71
C GLN A 223 -1.61 -6.91 -2.29
N PHE A 224 -0.82 -6.43 -1.32
CA PHE A 224 -1.22 -6.44 0.09
C PHE A 224 -1.69 -5.09 0.60
N GLY A 225 -1.37 -4.01 -0.11
CA GLY A 225 -1.81 -2.66 0.21
C GLY A 225 -2.91 -2.17 -0.73
N LEU A 226 -2.53 -1.75 -1.93
CA LEU A 226 -3.43 -1.08 -2.89
C LEU A 226 -4.64 -1.94 -3.27
N SER A 227 -4.45 -3.24 -3.52
CA SER A 227 -5.52 -4.19 -3.85
C SER A 227 -6.56 -4.30 -2.74
N ARG A 228 -6.17 -4.06 -1.49
CA ARG A 228 -7.08 -4.13 -0.34
C ARG A 228 -7.74 -2.79 -0.05
N LEU A 229 -7.02 -1.70 -0.27
CA LEU A 229 -7.50 -0.34 -0.06
C LEU A 229 -8.48 0.10 -1.17
N HIS A 230 -8.20 -0.27 -2.42
CA HIS A 230 -9.01 0.05 -3.60
C HIS A 230 -9.20 -1.18 -4.50
N PRO A 231 -9.95 -2.21 -4.05
CA PRO A 231 -10.08 -3.49 -4.77
C PRO A 231 -10.67 -3.35 -6.18
N GLU A 232 -11.55 -2.38 -6.41
CA GLU A 232 -12.13 -2.12 -7.73
C GLU A 232 -11.15 -1.51 -8.73
N ILE A 233 -10.03 -0.95 -8.26
CA ILE A 233 -9.01 -0.32 -9.09
C ILE A 233 -7.80 -1.25 -9.20
N PHE A 234 -7.22 -1.60 -8.05
CA PHE A 234 -5.94 -2.31 -7.97
C PHE A 234 -6.07 -3.79 -7.60
N GLY A 235 -7.28 -4.32 -7.41
CA GLY A 235 -7.47 -5.72 -7.02
C GLY A 235 -6.87 -6.72 -7.99
N VAL A 236 -6.23 -7.77 -7.48
CA VAL A 236 -5.56 -8.81 -8.28
C VAL A 236 -6.12 -10.23 -8.06
N ASP A 237 -7.19 -10.37 -7.28
CA ASP A 237 -7.79 -11.68 -7.00
C ASP A 237 -8.67 -12.20 -8.16
N ASP A 238 -9.14 -11.31 -9.03
CA ASP A 238 -9.91 -11.63 -10.21
C ASP A 238 -9.67 -10.61 -11.35
N TRP A 239 -10.38 -10.79 -12.46
CA TRP A 239 -10.23 -9.94 -13.66
C TRP A 239 -11.14 -8.71 -13.68
N THR A 240 -11.70 -8.31 -12.54
CA THR A 240 -12.74 -7.27 -12.50
C THR A 240 -12.23 -5.88 -12.15
N SER A 241 -11.03 -5.73 -11.58
CA SER A 241 -10.44 -4.42 -11.27
C SER A 241 -10.00 -3.65 -12.52
N VAL A 242 -9.71 -2.35 -12.38
CA VAL A 242 -9.15 -1.53 -13.47
C VAL A 242 -7.85 -2.13 -14.00
N ILE A 243 -6.88 -2.43 -13.12
CA ILE A 243 -5.58 -2.97 -13.56
C ILE A 243 -5.74 -4.35 -14.21
N ALA A 244 -6.60 -5.22 -13.66
CA ALA A 244 -6.76 -6.57 -14.19
C ALA A 244 -7.45 -6.57 -15.57
N ARG A 245 -8.45 -5.71 -15.78
CA ARG A 245 -9.06 -5.53 -17.10
C ARG A 245 -8.08 -4.97 -18.12
N GLU A 246 -7.20 -4.06 -17.68
CA GLU A 246 -6.15 -3.54 -18.53
C GLU A 246 -5.14 -4.61 -18.92
N THR A 247 -4.71 -5.46 -17.97
CA THR A 247 -3.85 -6.62 -18.25
C THR A 247 -4.49 -7.54 -19.29
N VAL A 248 -5.78 -7.85 -19.17
CA VAL A 248 -6.51 -8.66 -20.17
C VAL A 248 -6.48 -8.01 -21.56
N ARG A 249 -6.58 -6.69 -21.64
CA ARG A 249 -6.52 -5.93 -22.90
C ARG A 249 -5.10 -5.94 -23.49
N ALA A 250 -4.08 -5.87 -22.65
CA ALA A 250 -2.68 -5.88 -23.04
C ALA A 250 -2.18 -7.27 -23.48
N ARG A 251 -2.68 -8.30 -22.79
CA ARG A 251 -2.27 -9.70 -22.97
C ARG A 251 -2.40 -10.16 -24.41
N CYS A 252 -1.32 -10.70 -24.94
CA CYS A 252 -1.18 -11.13 -26.33
C CYS A 252 -1.36 -10.02 -27.38
N VAL A 253 -1.39 -8.74 -26.99
CA VAL A 253 -1.45 -7.60 -27.91
C VAL A 253 -0.12 -6.86 -27.89
N PHE A 254 0.20 -6.25 -26.75
CA PHE A 254 1.44 -5.49 -26.53
C PHE A 254 2.13 -5.89 -25.22
N TRP A 255 1.67 -6.96 -24.58
CA TRP A 255 2.36 -7.55 -23.43
C TRP A 255 2.01 -9.03 -23.36
N GLN A 256 2.96 -9.84 -22.92
CA GLN A 256 2.78 -11.27 -22.66
C GLN A 256 3.75 -11.64 -21.56
N HIS A 257 3.24 -12.22 -20.48
CA HIS A 257 4.09 -12.84 -19.47
C HIS A 257 4.96 -13.93 -20.14
N PRO A 258 6.27 -14.01 -19.86
CA PRO A 258 7.18 -14.97 -20.48
C PRO A 258 6.79 -16.45 -20.27
N GLU A 259 6.02 -16.76 -19.23
CA GLU A 259 5.50 -18.10 -18.95
C GLU A 259 4.15 -18.40 -19.60
N ASN A 260 3.49 -17.38 -20.16
CA ASN A 260 2.14 -17.51 -20.71
C ASN A 260 2.19 -17.75 -22.22
N ASP A 261 1.38 -18.68 -22.71
CA ASP A 261 1.19 -18.91 -24.14
C ASP A 261 0.26 -17.85 -24.77
N CYS A 262 0.62 -17.37 -25.96
CA CYS A 262 -0.23 -16.56 -26.82
C CYS A 262 -0.39 -17.19 -28.22
N PRO A 263 -1.48 -16.89 -28.96
CA PRO A 263 -1.67 -17.41 -30.32
C PRO A 263 -0.48 -17.08 -31.23
N GLY A 264 0.26 -18.12 -31.65
CA GLY A 264 1.45 -17.98 -32.50
C GLY A 264 2.71 -17.49 -31.78
N ARG A 265 2.68 -17.34 -30.46
CA ARG A 265 3.82 -16.95 -29.61
C ARG A 265 3.81 -17.81 -28.33
N PRO A 266 4.44 -19.00 -28.34
CA PRO A 266 4.50 -19.85 -27.16
C PRO A 266 5.28 -19.19 -26.02
N ALA A 267 5.07 -19.67 -24.79
CA ALA A 267 5.87 -19.27 -23.64
C ALA A 267 7.38 -19.45 -23.88
N GLU A 268 8.19 -18.54 -23.37
CA GLU A 268 9.65 -18.59 -23.40
C GLU A 268 10.23 -19.43 -22.26
N PHE A 269 9.52 -19.49 -21.13
CA PHE A 269 9.90 -20.25 -19.94
C PHE A 269 8.79 -21.22 -19.51
N PRO A 270 9.15 -22.36 -18.88
CA PRO A 270 8.15 -23.24 -18.28
C PRO A 270 7.52 -22.56 -17.06
N GLY A 271 6.19 -22.54 -16.99
CA GLY A 271 5.44 -21.93 -15.89
C GLY A 271 3.98 -21.74 -16.27
N ASP A 272 3.23 -21.07 -15.39
CA ASP A 272 1.87 -20.60 -15.68
C ASP A 272 1.54 -19.42 -14.76
N CYS A 273 1.47 -18.23 -15.36
CA CYS A 273 1.08 -16.99 -14.68
C CYS A 273 -0.20 -16.43 -15.27
N ARG A 274 -1.11 -17.29 -15.73
CA ARG A 274 -2.40 -16.87 -16.30
C ARG A 274 -3.44 -16.53 -15.23
N ASP A 275 -3.13 -16.70 -13.94
CA ASP A 275 -3.99 -16.25 -12.86
C ASP A 275 -3.80 -14.74 -12.62
N PRO A 276 -4.88 -13.99 -12.31
CA PRO A 276 -4.82 -12.54 -12.22
C PRO A 276 -3.83 -12.02 -11.18
N ASN A 277 -3.59 -12.79 -10.11
CA ASN A 277 -2.65 -12.41 -9.06
C ASN A 277 -1.22 -12.24 -9.60
N CYS A 278 -0.78 -13.12 -10.52
CA CYS A 278 0.54 -13.02 -11.15
C CYS A 278 0.52 -12.03 -12.33
N ASP A 279 -0.31 -12.30 -13.34
CA ASP A 279 -0.32 -11.54 -14.61
C ASP A 279 -0.59 -10.04 -14.39
N ALA A 280 -1.54 -9.70 -13.49
CA ALA A 280 -1.97 -8.32 -13.31
C ALA A 280 -0.97 -7.50 -12.50
N VAL A 281 -0.38 -8.08 -11.45
CA VAL A 281 0.57 -7.35 -10.60
C VAL A 281 1.86 -7.05 -11.34
N GLU A 282 2.35 -7.98 -12.16
CA GLU A 282 3.58 -7.84 -12.95
C GLU A 282 3.41 -6.89 -14.14
N PHE A 283 2.28 -7.00 -14.86
CA PHE A 283 1.96 -6.03 -15.90
C PHE A 283 1.86 -4.62 -15.31
N TYR A 284 1.14 -4.48 -14.20
CA TYR A 284 0.92 -3.19 -13.57
C TYR A 284 2.22 -2.58 -13.05
N GLN A 285 3.11 -3.39 -12.47
CA GLN A 285 4.44 -2.97 -12.06
C GLN A 285 5.23 -2.37 -13.23
N GLN A 286 5.26 -3.03 -14.38
CA GLN A 286 6.00 -2.54 -15.55
C GLN A 286 5.40 -1.22 -16.08
N VAL A 287 4.07 -1.09 -16.02
CA VAL A 287 3.36 0.15 -16.37
C VAL A 287 3.78 1.29 -15.45
N VAL A 288 3.66 1.11 -14.13
CA VAL A 288 3.95 2.17 -13.14
C VAL A 288 5.42 2.57 -13.18
N VAL A 289 6.34 1.60 -13.23
CA VAL A 289 7.78 1.86 -13.27
C VAL A 289 8.18 2.60 -14.55
N LEU A 290 7.68 2.18 -15.72
CA LEU A 290 7.99 2.87 -16.97
C LEU A 290 7.40 4.30 -16.97
N ARG A 291 6.14 4.48 -16.56
CA ARG A 291 5.51 5.82 -16.46
C ARG A 291 6.24 6.75 -15.49
N ALA A 292 6.81 6.23 -14.41
CA ALA A 292 7.64 7.00 -13.48
C ALA A 292 8.99 7.42 -14.07
N GLY A 293 9.35 6.96 -15.29
CA GLY A 293 10.62 7.27 -15.95
C GLY A 293 11.76 6.33 -15.58
N MET A 294 11.44 5.12 -15.11
CA MET A 294 12.40 4.07 -14.76
C MET A 294 12.33 2.91 -15.75
N GLU A 295 13.40 2.13 -15.83
CA GLU A 295 13.42 0.88 -16.58
C GLU A 295 12.97 -0.28 -15.66
N PRO A 296 11.92 -1.02 -16.02
CA PRO A 296 11.59 -2.29 -15.36
C PRO A 296 12.74 -3.29 -15.41
N GLY A 297 12.86 -4.13 -14.38
CA GLY A 297 13.93 -5.14 -14.27
C GLY A 297 13.88 -6.22 -15.35
N TRP A 298 12.68 -6.46 -15.86
CA TRP A 298 12.41 -7.26 -17.05
C TRP A 298 11.20 -6.70 -17.79
N ARG A 299 10.99 -7.16 -19.02
CA ARG A 299 9.89 -6.72 -19.87
C ARG A 299 9.10 -7.92 -20.36
N GLY A 300 7.78 -7.85 -20.26
CA GLY A 300 6.91 -8.79 -20.94
C GLY A 300 7.12 -8.73 -22.45
N ILE A 301 6.83 -9.84 -23.12
CA ILE A 301 7.06 -9.95 -24.57
C ILE A 301 6.18 -8.94 -25.30
N GLY A 302 6.81 -8.02 -26.02
CA GLY A 302 6.16 -6.94 -26.75
C GLY A 302 5.85 -5.69 -25.94
N PHE A 303 6.24 -5.63 -24.65
CA PHE A 303 6.03 -4.45 -23.82
C PHE A 303 6.79 -3.23 -24.37
N PRO A 304 6.22 -2.01 -24.30
CA PRO A 304 6.85 -0.81 -24.82
C PRO A 304 8.22 -0.49 -24.21
N GLU A 305 9.10 0.10 -25.00
CA GLU A 305 10.43 0.55 -24.53
C GLU A 305 10.39 1.99 -23.99
N THR A 306 9.41 2.78 -24.43
CA THR A 306 9.31 4.21 -24.10
C THR A 306 7.99 4.56 -23.43
N VAL A 307 8.00 5.62 -22.63
CA VAL A 307 6.79 6.16 -22.01
C VAL A 307 5.79 6.59 -23.08
N GLU A 308 6.25 7.20 -24.16
CA GLU A 308 5.37 7.67 -25.25
C GLU A 308 4.64 6.51 -25.93
N GLU A 309 5.33 5.39 -26.20
CA GLU A 309 4.71 4.19 -26.75
C GLU A 309 3.71 3.58 -25.76
N LEU A 310 4.09 3.46 -24.49
CA LEU A 310 3.20 2.95 -23.45
C LEU A 310 1.93 3.80 -23.31
N GLU A 311 2.07 5.12 -23.24
CA GLU A 311 0.95 6.07 -23.14
C GLU A 311 0.00 5.96 -24.33
N SER A 312 0.51 5.67 -25.53
CA SER A 312 -0.33 5.47 -26.72
C SER A 312 -1.17 4.19 -26.66
N LEU A 313 -0.72 3.21 -25.87
CA LEU A 313 -1.34 1.90 -25.77
C LEU A 313 -2.31 1.78 -24.60
N LEU A 314 -2.04 2.44 -23.46
CA LEU A 314 -2.85 2.37 -22.25
C LEU A 314 -4.26 2.95 -22.44
N SER A 315 -5.24 2.36 -21.76
CA SER A 315 -6.60 2.91 -21.71
C SER A 315 -6.67 4.17 -20.84
N GLU A 316 -7.64 5.04 -21.13
CA GLU A 316 -7.85 6.26 -20.32
C GLU A 316 -8.25 5.94 -18.88
N GLU A 317 -8.86 4.76 -18.63
CA GLU A 317 -9.29 4.35 -17.29
C GLU A 317 -8.09 4.05 -16.38
N ILE A 318 -7.10 3.28 -16.85
CA ILE A 318 -5.90 3.00 -16.05
C ILE A 318 -5.04 4.26 -15.87
N LYS A 319 -4.94 5.11 -16.90
CA LYS A 319 -4.23 6.40 -16.77
C LYS A 319 -4.86 7.26 -15.69
N ALA A 320 -6.19 7.40 -15.72
CA ALA A 320 -6.91 8.16 -14.70
C ALA A 320 -6.71 7.57 -13.29
N ALA A 321 -6.70 6.24 -13.15
CA ALA A 321 -6.43 5.58 -11.88
C ALA A 321 -5.02 5.85 -11.35
N ILE A 322 -3.99 5.80 -12.21
CA ILE A 322 -2.60 6.06 -11.79
C ILE A 322 -2.36 7.55 -11.54
N ASP A 323 -2.97 8.43 -12.33
CA ASP A 323 -2.76 9.87 -12.24
C ASP A 323 -3.53 10.52 -11.09
N ASP A 324 -4.51 9.81 -10.51
CA ASP A 324 -5.25 10.29 -9.34
C ASP A 324 -4.30 10.44 -8.13
N PRO A 325 -4.10 11.67 -7.60
CA PRO A 325 -3.27 11.89 -6.41
C PRO A 325 -3.73 11.12 -5.18
N ALA A 326 -5.00 10.71 -5.10
CA ALA A 326 -5.51 9.94 -3.97
C ALA A 326 -4.92 8.52 -3.88
N HIS A 327 -4.29 8.01 -4.93
CA HIS A 327 -3.74 6.65 -4.94
C HIS A 327 -2.23 6.60 -4.75
N HIS A 328 -1.55 7.74 -4.59
CA HIS A 328 -0.14 7.84 -4.22
C HIS A 328 0.81 6.93 -5.05
N GLN A 329 0.50 6.77 -6.34
CA GLN A 329 1.32 5.94 -7.24
C GLN A 329 2.69 6.56 -7.48
N LEU A 330 3.68 5.74 -7.87
CA LEU A 330 5.03 6.21 -8.17
C LEU A 330 4.99 7.24 -9.32
N ARG A 331 5.50 8.45 -9.08
CA ARG A 331 5.43 9.57 -10.06
C ARG A 331 6.73 9.89 -10.75
N HIS A 332 7.84 9.61 -10.09
CA HIS A 332 9.17 10.02 -10.51
C HIS A 332 10.16 8.88 -10.26
N PRO A 333 11.33 8.90 -10.91
CA PRO A 333 12.33 7.88 -10.66
C PRO A 333 12.78 7.91 -9.20
N LEU A 334 12.86 6.74 -8.59
CA LEU A 334 13.45 6.59 -7.26
C LEU A 334 14.91 7.04 -7.26
N LYS A 335 15.29 7.75 -6.21
CA LYS A 335 16.64 8.24 -5.94
C LYS A 335 17.49 7.20 -5.22
N PHE A 336 16.85 6.24 -4.55
CA PHE A 336 17.49 5.16 -3.82
C PHE A 336 18.31 5.62 -2.61
N ASP A 337 18.01 6.81 -2.08
CA ASP A 337 18.83 7.51 -1.08
C ASP A 337 18.11 7.78 0.25
N TYR A 338 16.96 7.14 0.49
CA TYR A 338 16.29 7.19 1.78
C TYR A 338 17.27 6.77 2.90
N PRO A 339 17.45 7.58 3.95
CA PRO A 339 18.52 7.36 4.92
C PRO A 339 18.31 6.06 5.71
N THR A 340 19.40 5.31 5.90
CA THR A 340 19.43 4.06 6.67
C THR A 340 20.62 4.01 7.62
N THR A 341 20.47 3.35 8.77
CA THR A 341 21.52 3.19 9.80
C THR A 341 21.51 1.77 10.40
N GLY A 342 22.55 1.42 11.16
CA GLY A 342 22.64 0.12 11.86
C GLY A 342 23.10 -1.06 10.99
N GLY A 343 22.96 -2.26 11.56
CA GLY A 343 23.27 -3.55 10.92
C GLY A 343 24.74 -4.00 10.90
N GLU A 344 25.62 -3.42 11.73
CA GLU A 344 27.04 -3.84 11.88
C GLU A 344 27.22 -5.15 12.64
#